data_AF-A0A1I1X5F8-F1
#
_entry.id   AF-A0A1I1X5F8-F1
#
_cell.length_a   1.000
_cell.length_b   1.000
_cell.length_c   1.000
_cell.angle_alpha   90.00
_cell.angle_beta   90.00
_cell.angle_gamma   90.00
#
_symmetry.space_group_name_H-M   'P 1'
#
loop_
_entity.id
_entity.type
_entity.pdbx_description
1 polymer ?
#
loop_
_entity_poly.entity_id
_entity_poly.type
_entity_poly.pdbx_seq_one_letter_code
_entity_poly.pdbx_strand_id
1 'polypeptide(L)'
;MTVGPLTWPGLRALTDGDQKSFGYHDSDGWHYKVAVDLRSGASVTLTIGAEQRAKAGLEYGRAFGSTPTPAVTFNACPARPTVFVGSFFVAGDGRACVPVDVRADGAASRRVVISFFSGPCPAA
;
A
#
# COMPACT_ATOMS: atom_id res chain seq x y z
N MET A 1 1.46 -9.24 6.01
CA MET A 1 2.36 -8.48 6.91
C MET A 1 1.52 -7.65 7.87
N THR A 2 1.89 -7.57 9.14
CA THR A 2 1.13 -6.83 10.16
C THR A 2 1.98 -5.73 10.78
N VAL A 3 1.44 -4.52 10.84
CA VAL A 3 2.09 -3.34 11.44
C VAL A 3 1.08 -2.65 12.34
N GLY A 4 1.22 -2.81 13.66
CA GLY A 4 0.27 -2.26 14.63
C GLY A 4 -1.15 -2.81 14.38
N PRO A 5 -2.18 -1.97 14.19
CA PRO A 5 -3.54 -2.42 13.92
C PRO A 5 -3.83 -2.79 12.46
N LEU A 6 -2.87 -2.58 11.57
CA LEU A 6 -3.00 -2.82 10.13
C LEU A 6 -2.40 -4.17 9.74
N THR A 7 -3.10 -4.88 8.86
CA THR A 7 -2.58 -6.06 8.16
C THR A 7 -2.74 -5.89 6.66
N TRP A 8 -1.67 -6.14 5.91
CA TRP A 8 -1.73 -6.35 4.47
C TRP A 8 -1.67 -7.86 4.17
N PRO A 9 -2.77 -8.49 3.72
CA PRO A 9 -2.74 -9.86 3.24
C PRO A 9 -1.95 -9.94 1.92
N GLY A 10 -1.26 -11.07 1.71
CA GLY A 10 -0.70 -11.40 0.40
C GLY A 10 0.55 -10.63 -0.07
N LEU A 11 1.12 -9.68 0.69
CA LEU A 11 2.29 -8.89 0.22
C LEU A 11 3.50 -9.75 -0.20
N ARG A 12 3.68 -10.94 0.37
CA ARG A 12 4.76 -11.84 -0.03
C ARG A 12 4.70 -12.20 -1.52
N ALA A 13 3.49 -12.34 -2.06
CA ALA A 13 3.31 -12.67 -3.46
C ALA A 13 3.68 -11.53 -4.42
N LEU A 14 3.72 -10.29 -3.91
CA LEU A 14 4.19 -9.14 -4.68
C LEU A 14 5.71 -9.11 -4.81
N THR A 15 6.48 -9.89 -4.05
CA THR A 15 7.96 -9.84 -4.11
C THR A 15 8.51 -10.48 -5.38
N ASP A 16 8.03 -11.69 -5.70
CA ASP A 16 8.56 -12.54 -6.78
C ASP A 16 7.47 -13.14 -7.68
N GLY A 17 6.21 -12.74 -7.49
CA GLY A 17 5.08 -13.27 -8.26
C GLY A 17 5.01 -12.76 -9.71
N ASP A 18 3.98 -13.17 -10.43
CA ASP A 18 3.67 -12.62 -11.76
C ASP A 18 2.87 -11.31 -11.63
N GLN A 19 3.44 -10.18 -12.05
CA GLN A 19 2.81 -8.86 -12.04
C GLN A 19 1.39 -8.86 -12.61
N LYS A 20 1.16 -9.60 -13.71
CA LYS A 20 -0.14 -9.66 -14.41
C LYS A 20 -1.25 -10.30 -13.59
N SER A 21 -0.89 -11.04 -12.54
CA SER A 21 -1.85 -11.71 -11.66
C SER A 21 -2.33 -10.82 -10.50
N PHE A 22 -1.73 -9.63 -10.29
CA PHE A 22 -2.00 -8.78 -9.12
C PHE A 22 -2.58 -7.41 -9.44
N GLY A 23 -2.68 -7.05 -10.71
CA GLY A 23 -3.12 -5.72 -11.10
C GLY A 23 -3.33 -5.60 -12.60
N TYR A 24 -3.57 -4.37 -13.04
CA TYR A 24 -3.53 -4.01 -14.46
C TYR A 24 -2.41 -3.00 -14.70
N HIS A 25 -2.04 -2.85 -15.96
CA HIS A 25 -1.02 -1.92 -16.43
C HIS A 25 -1.62 -1.04 -17.52
N ASP A 26 -1.38 0.26 -17.46
CA ASP A 26 -1.73 1.23 -18.50
C ASP A 26 -0.49 2.01 -18.96
N SER A 27 -0.67 3.20 -19.55
CA SER A 27 0.45 4.02 -20.02
C SER A 27 1.30 4.61 -18.90
N ASP A 28 0.74 4.76 -17.71
CA ASP A 28 1.34 5.52 -16.61
C ASP A 28 2.07 4.57 -15.65
N GLY A 29 1.56 3.33 -15.50
CA GLY A 29 2.24 2.27 -14.78
C GLY A 29 1.32 1.16 -14.33
N TRP A 30 1.72 0.50 -13.26
CA TRP A 30 1.03 -0.65 -12.69
C TRP A 30 0.15 -0.26 -11.51
N HIS A 31 -1.04 -0.85 -11.48
CA HIS A 31 -2.04 -0.66 -10.44
C HIS A 31 -2.27 -1.98 -9.71
N TYR A 32 -1.49 -2.24 -8.66
CA TYR A 32 -1.52 -3.48 -7.93
C TYR A 32 -2.61 -3.48 -6.87
N LYS A 33 -3.54 -4.44 -6.94
CA LYS A 33 -4.59 -4.61 -5.96
C LYS A 33 -3.99 -5.07 -4.63
N VAL A 34 -4.08 -4.22 -3.62
CA VAL A 34 -3.57 -4.50 -2.27
C VAL A 34 -4.66 -4.18 -1.28
N ALA A 35 -5.17 -5.20 -0.58
CA ALA A 35 -6.13 -4.98 0.49
C ALA A 35 -5.44 -4.49 1.77
N VAL A 36 -6.14 -3.65 2.53
CA VAL A 36 -5.74 -3.19 3.86
C VAL A 36 -6.80 -3.63 4.86
N ASP A 37 -6.40 -4.49 5.79
CA ASP A 37 -7.27 -4.95 6.88
C ASP A 37 -6.93 -4.17 8.14
N LEU A 38 -7.93 -3.49 8.72
CA LEU A 38 -7.80 -2.80 9.99
C LEU A 38 -8.58 -3.49 11.09
N ARG A 39 -7.97 -3.60 12.28
CA ARG A 39 -8.67 -3.95 13.52
C ARG A 39 -9.81 -2.97 13.82
N SER A 40 -10.85 -3.44 14.49
CA SER A 40 -12.03 -2.64 14.86
C SER A 40 -11.64 -1.36 15.61
N GLY A 41 -12.27 -0.24 15.24
CA GLY A 41 -12.05 1.07 15.87
C GLY A 41 -10.69 1.71 15.61
N ALA A 42 -9.80 1.08 14.83
CA ALA A 42 -8.50 1.65 14.53
C ALA A 42 -8.57 2.71 13.42
N SER A 43 -7.70 3.72 13.54
CA SER A 43 -7.38 4.65 12.46
C SER A 43 -5.89 4.55 12.13
N VAL A 44 -5.56 4.49 10.83
CA VAL A 44 -4.18 4.37 10.34
C VAL A 44 -4.00 5.25 9.12
N THR A 45 -2.93 6.04 9.12
CA THR A 45 -2.43 6.73 7.94
C THR A 45 -1.29 5.95 7.33
N LEU A 46 -1.41 5.63 6.04
CA LEU A 46 -0.32 5.17 5.19
C LEU A 46 0.25 6.35 4.43
N THR A 47 1.58 6.46 4.38
CA THR A 47 2.27 7.49 3.59
C THR A 47 3.41 6.85 2.80
N ILE A 48 3.48 7.12 1.50
CA ILE A 48 4.63 6.75 0.67
C ILE A 48 5.85 7.57 1.12
N GLY A 49 6.96 6.89 1.35
CA GLY A 49 8.26 7.50 1.67
C GLY A 49 8.62 8.57 0.64
N ALA A 50 9.13 9.71 1.09
CA ALA A 50 9.34 10.88 0.24
C ALA A 50 10.17 10.56 -1.02
N GLU A 51 11.15 9.68 -0.88
CA GLU A 51 12.04 9.21 -1.94
C GLU A 51 11.35 8.40 -3.05
N GLN A 52 10.13 7.89 -2.81
CA GLN A 52 9.37 7.13 -3.81
C GLN A 52 8.08 7.82 -4.28
N ARG A 53 7.75 9.02 -3.81
CA ARG A 53 6.48 9.70 -4.19
C ARG A 53 6.38 10.05 -5.67
N ALA A 54 7.51 10.15 -6.37
CA ALA A 54 7.52 10.33 -7.83
C ALA A 54 7.23 9.03 -8.59
N LYS A 55 7.41 7.86 -7.96
CA LYS A 55 7.26 6.54 -8.57
C LYS A 55 6.04 5.78 -8.06
N ALA A 56 5.57 6.06 -6.85
CA ALA A 56 4.52 5.27 -6.20
C ALA A 56 3.47 6.13 -5.52
N GLY A 57 2.25 5.61 -5.48
CA GLY A 57 1.10 6.27 -4.86
C GLY A 57 0.01 5.29 -4.41
N LEU A 58 -0.96 5.82 -3.70
CA LEU A 58 -2.07 5.07 -3.10
C LEU A 58 -3.38 5.41 -3.80
N GLU A 59 -4.16 4.40 -4.12
CA GLU A 59 -5.43 4.48 -4.86
C GLU A 59 -6.55 3.78 -4.09
N TYR A 60 -6.83 4.26 -2.87
CA TYR A 60 -7.86 3.71 -2.00
C TYR A 60 -9.07 4.65 -1.92
N GLY A 61 -10.27 4.09 -2.07
CA GLY A 61 -11.53 4.84 -1.96
C GLY A 61 -11.73 5.89 -3.04
N ARG A 62 -11.04 5.75 -4.18
CA ARG A 62 -11.13 6.69 -5.33
C ARG A 62 -11.70 5.99 -6.56
N ALA A 63 -12.23 6.79 -7.50
CA ALA A 63 -12.69 6.28 -8.78
C ALA A 63 -11.52 5.74 -9.62
N PHE A 64 -11.80 4.77 -10.49
CA PHE A 64 -10.82 4.28 -11.46
C PHE A 64 -10.22 5.44 -12.28
N GLY A 65 -8.90 5.46 -12.45
CA GLY A 65 -8.18 6.54 -13.15
C GLY A 65 -7.99 7.83 -12.34
N SER A 66 -8.30 7.84 -11.05
CA SER A 66 -7.97 8.97 -10.18
C SER A 66 -6.47 9.07 -9.95
N THR A 67 -5.92 10.29 -9.88
CA THR A 67 -4.51 10.51 -9.57
C THR A 67 -4.11 9.83 -8.25
N PRO A 68 -3.04 9.00 -8.24
CA PRO A 68 -2.51 8.40 -7.02
C PRO A 68 -2.13 9.47 -5.99
N THR A 69 -2.36 9.19 -4.71
CA THR A 69 -2.03 10.12 -3.62
C THR A 69 -0.86 9.60 -2.77
N PRO A 70 0.02 10.48 -2.24
CA PRO A 70 1.12 10.02 -1.40
C PRO A 70 0.68 9.54 -0.02
N ALA A 71 -0.55 9.83 0.43
CA ALA A 71 -1.03 9.43 1.74
C ALA A 71 -2.53 9.14 1.76
N VAL A 72 -2.94 8.13 2.53
CA VAL A 72 -4.34 7.78 2.78
C VAL A 72 -4.53 7.49 4.27
N THR A 73 -5.60 8.04 4.85
CA THR A 73 -6.05 7.68 6.19
C THR A 73 -7.27 6.78 6.10
N PHE A 74 -7.17 5.64 6.78
CA PHE A 74 -8.22 4.63 6.89
C PHE A 74 -8.84 4.68 8.28
N ASN A 75 -10.16 4.58 8.35
CA ASN A 75 -10.91 4.56 9.61
C ASN A 75 -11.79 3.33 9.64
N ALA A 76 -11.43 2.35 10.49
CA ALA A 76 -12.23 1.15 10.66
C ALA A 76 -13.57 1.46 11.32
N CYS A 77 -14.59 0.64 11.05
CA CYS A 77 -15.82 0.65 11.83
C CYS A 77 -15.51 0.44 13.33
N PRO A 78 -16.23 1.11 14.25
CA PRO A 78 -15.93 1.04 15.68
C PRO A 78 -15.95 -0.38 16.27
N ALA A 79 -16.91 -1.21 15.86
CA ALA A 79 -17.18 -2.51 16.48
C ALA A 79 -16.80 -3.73 15.62
N ARG A 80 -16.18 -3.53 14.45
CA ARG A 80 -15.79 -4.65 13.57
C ARG A 80 -14.54 -4.35 12.75
N PRO A 81 -13.70 -5.36 12.46
CA PRO A 81 -12.62 -5.21 11.49
C PRO A 81 -13.15 -4.69 10.15
N THR A 82 -12.35 -3.87 9.46
CA THR A 82 -12.74 -3.28 8.18
C THR A 82 -11.67 -3.56 7.15
N VAL A 83 -12.10 -4.07 5.99
CA VAL A 83 -11.24 -4.32 4.84
C VAL A 83 -11.43 -3.19 3.85
N PHE A 84 -10.32 -2.57 3.45
CA PHE A 84 -10.28 -1.58 2.37
C PHE A 84 -9.62 -2.20 1.16
N VAL A 85 -10.35 -2.25 0.06
CA VAL A 85 -9.84 -2.73 -1.22
C VAL A 85 -9.51 -1.52 -2.08
N GLY A 86 -8.27 -1.46 -2.55
CA GLY A 86 -7.77 -0.42 -3.43
C GLY A 86 -6.47 -0.90 -4.06
N SER A 87 -5.74 0.04 -4.64
CA SER A 87 -4.49 -0.26 -5.34
C SER A 87 -3.32 0.56 -4.83
N PHE A 88 -2.13 0.01 -5.01
CA PHE A 88 -0.89 0.77 -5.05
C PHE A 88 -0.53 1.00 -6.52
N PHE A 89 -0.28 2.25 -6.86
CA PHE A 89 0.29 2.62 -8.14
C PHE A 89 1.82 2.55 -8.08
N VAL A 90 2.44 1.99 -9.12
CA VAL A 90 3.89 2.02 -9.34
C VAL A 90 4.16 2.36 -10.80
N ALA A 91 4.78 3.51 -11.04
CA ALA A 91 5.06 4.03 -12.37
C ALA A 91 6.07 3.17 -13.14
N GLY A 92 6.01 3.28 -14.47
CA GLY A 92 6.91 2.59 -15.39
C GLY A 92 6.67 1.08 -15.41
N ASP A 93 7.73 0.27 -15.34
CA ASP A 93 7.65 -1.19 -15.43
C ASP A 93 7.02 -1.88 -14.21
N GLY A 94 6.60 -1.09 -13.20
CA GLY A 94 5.91 -1.57 -12.02
C GLY A 94 6.80 -2.16 -10.95
N ARG A 95 8.13 -2.10 -11.12
CA ARG A 95 9.09 -2.70 -10.20
C ARG A 95 9.71 -1.68 -9.28
N ALA A 96 9.53 -1.84 -7.97
CA ALA A 96 10.11 -0.93 -6.98
C ALA A 96 10.15 -1.51 -5.57
N CYS A 97 11.15 -1.10 -4.81
CA CYS A 97 11.12 -1.13 -3.36
C CYS A 97 10.49 0.18 -2.86
N VAL A 98 9.27 0.10 -2.31
CA VAL A 98 8.49 1.26 -1.90
C VAL A 98 8.43 1.33 -0.38
N PRO A 99 9.13 2.28 0.25
CA PRO A 99 8.97 2.52 1.67
C PRO A 99 7.63 3.17 1.97
N VAL A 100 6.98 2.68 3.01
CA VAL A 100 5.67 3.13 3.48
C VAL A 100 5.77 3.39 4.98
N ASP A 101 5.47 4.61 5.36
CA ASP A 101 5.32 5.02 6.75
C ASP A 101 3.89 4.71 7.20
N VAL A 102 3.76 3.92 8.26
CA VAL A 102 2.49 3.49 8.86
C VAL A 102 2.33 4.18 10.21
N ARG A 103 1.33 5.06 10.33
CA ARG A 103 1.03 5.77 11.57
C ARG A 103 -0.37 5.41 12.05
N ALA A 104 -0.46 4.62 13.12
CA ALA A 104 -1.72 4.46 13.84
C ALA A 104 -1.99 5.71 14.70
N ASP A 105 -3.26 5.99 14.96
CA ASP A 105 -3.62 7.12 15.83
C ASP A 105 -3.00 6.97 17.23
N GLY A 106 -2.47 8.07 17.77
CA GLY A 106 -1.73 8.09 19.03
C GLY A 106 -0.40 7.34 19.07
N ALA A 107 0.08 6.76 17.95
CA ALA A 107 1.32 5.98 17.91
C ALA A 107 2.44 6.67 17.11
N ALA A 108 3.69 6.26 17.42
CA ALA A 108 4.85 6.59 16.60
C ALA A 108 4.73 5.96 15.20
N SER A 109 5.21 6.66 14.18
CA SER A 109 5.26 6.14 12.82
C SER A 109 6.21 4.94 12.74
N ARG A 110 5.81 3.90 12.00
CA ARG A 110 6.64 2.73 11.69
C ARG A 110 6.86 2.64 10.19
N ARG A 111 8.11 2.65 9.75
CA ARG A 111 8.47 2.50 8.35
C ARG A 111 8.61 1.01 8.00
N VAL A 112 8.09 0.63 6.84
CA VAL A 112 8.27 -0.69 6.23
C VAL A 112 8.57 -0.54 4.75
N VAL A 113 9.21 -1.51 4.12
CA VAL A 113 9.39 -1.53 2.67
C VAL A 113 8.53 -2.63 2.06
N ILE A 114 7.73 -2.26 1.06
CA ILE A 114 6.97 -3.20 0.24
C ILE A 114 7.74 -3.41 -1.06
N SER A 115 8.07 -4.66 -1.37
CA SER A 115 8.61 -5.03 -2.68
C SER A 115 7.47 -5.21 -3.67
N PHE A 116 7.43 -4.38 -4.70
CA PHE A 116 6.64 -4.59 -5.90
C PHE A 116 7.56 -5.19 -6.95
N PHE A 117 7.56 -6.51 -7.00
CA PHE A 117 8.21 -7.37 -7.99
C PHE A 117 9.69 -7.04 -8.19
N SER A 118 10.34 -6.57 -7.14
CA SER A 118 11.74 -6.14 -7.18
C SER A 118 12.66 -7.15 -6.47
N GLY A 119 12.14 -8.32 -6.08
CA GLY A 119 12.86 -9.26 -5.23
C GLY A 119 13.11 -8.70 -3.83
N PRO A 120 14.17 -9.14 -3.14
CA PRO A 120 14.54 -8.64 -1.82
C PRO A 120 14.82 -7.12 -1.83
N CYS A 121 14.16 -6.40 -0.92
CA CYS A 121 14.39 -4.97 -0.72
C CYS A 121 15.25 -4.71 0.52
N PRO A 122 16.00 -3.59 0.56
CA PRO A 122 16.65 -3.14 1.78
C PRO A 122 15.64 -3.00 2.92
N ALA A 123 16.10 -3.26 4.15
CA ALA A 123 15.30 -2.96 5.33
C ALA A 123 15.06 -1.44 5.43
N ALA A 124 13.88 -1.07 5.96
CA ALA A 124 13.51 0.30 6.29
C ALA A 124 14.26 0.83 7.51
#